data_AF-A0A7X7REG5-F1
#
_entry.id   AF-A0A7X7REG5-F1
#
_cell.length_a   1.000
_cell.length_b   1.000
_cell.length_c   1.000
_cell.angle_alpha   90.00
_cell.angle_beta   90.00
_cell.angle_gamma   90.00
#
_symmetry.space_group_name_H-M   'P 1'
#
loop_
_entity.id
_entity.type
_entity.pdbx_description
1 polymer ?
#
loop_
_entity_poly.entity_id
_entity_poly.type
_entity_poly.pdbx_seq_one_letter_code
_entity_poly.pdbx_strand_id
1 'polypeptide(L)'
;MSIISLVRVVFGVYYFLLFARVIFSWIRVSDNVFTRFVYDVTEPVMSIFRRLFPPRPSFPLDLSPILAFIVLQLLETIIIRIILRF
;
A
#
# COMPACT_ATOMS: atom_id res chain seq x y z
N MET A 1 -7.60 8.53 -23.21
CA MET A 1 -7.26 7.67 -22.04
C MET A 1 -8.55 7.11 -21.48
N SER A 2 -8.70 5.79 -21.40
CA SER A 2 -9.88 5.21 -20.75
C SER A 2 -9.77 5.38 -19.23
N ILE A 3 -10.91 5.54 -18.56
CA ILE A 3 -10.99 5.67 -17.10
C ILE A 3 -10.30 4.48 -16.41
N ILE A 4 -10.42 3.29 -17.00
CA ILE A 4 -9.77 2.06 -16.53
C ILE A 4 -8.24 2.20 -16.50
N SER A 5 -7.63 2.82 -17.53
CA SER A 5 -6.18 3.04 -17.56
C SER A 5 -5.74 3.99 -16.45
N LEU A 6 -6.51 5.04 -16.17
CA LEU A 6 -6.22 5.95 -15.05
C LEU A 6 -6.22 5.21 -13.71
N VAL A 7 -7.24 4.38 -13.47
CA VAL A 7 -7.33 3.56 -12.26
C VAL A 7 -6.10 2.65 -12.14
N ARG A 8 -5.75 1.91 -13.20
CA ARG A 8 -4.56 1.04 -13.18
C ARG A 8 -3.28 1.79 -12.87
N VAL A 9 -3.10 2.99 -13.41
CA VAL A 9 -1.91 3.82 -13.13
C VAL A 9 -1.88 4.24 -11.67
N VAL A 10 -2.99 4.74 -11.12
CA VAL A 10 -3.07 5.18 -9.71
C VAL A 10 -2.77 4.01 -8.77
N PHE A 11 -3.41 2.86 -8.99
CA PHE A 11 -3.16 1.66 -8.20
C PHE A 11 -1.71 1.20 -8.36
N GLY A 12 -1.17 1.16 -9.57
CA GLY A 12 0.22 0.80 -9.85
C GLY A 12 1.25 1.69 -9.15
N VAL A 13 1.02 3.01 -9.11
CA VAL A 13 1.87 3.94 -8.35
C VAL A 13 1.80 3.61 -6.86
N TYR A 14 0.60 3.34 -6.34
CA TYR A 14 0.44 3.00 -4.93
C TYR A 14 1.10 1.65 -4.56
N TYR A 15 1.02 0.65 -5.44
CA TYR A 15 1.79 -0.61 -5.31
C TYR A 15 3.28 -0.34 -5.19
N PHE A 16 3.82 0.52 -6.06
CA PHE A 16 5.23 0.87 -6.04
C PHE A 16 5.64 1.57 -4.73
N LEU A 17 4.81 2.47 -4.22
CA LEU A 17 5.05 3.12 -2.93
C LEU A 17 5.02 2.13 -1.76
N LEU A 18 4.06 1.20 -1.72
CA LEU A 18 4.04 0.14 -0.71
C LEU A 18 5.28 -0.76 -0.81
N PHE A 19 5.71 -1.09 -2.02
CA PHE A 19 6.91 -1.89 -2.24
C PHE A 19 8.17 -1.16 -1.75
N ALA A 20 8.29 0.13 -2.07
CA ALA A 20 9.37 0.97 -1.54
C ALA A 20 9.35 1.02 -0.01
N ARG A 21 8.17 1.17 0.62
CA ARG A 21 8.02 1.14 2.08
C ARG A 21 8.53 -0.17 2.69
N VAL A 22 8.25 -1.32 2.07
CA VAL A 22 8.75 -2.63 2.53
C VAL A 22 10.27 -2.66 2.46
N ILE A 23 10.85 -2.23 1.34
CA ILE A 23 12.31 -2.15 1.21
C ILE A 23 12.89 -1.25 2.31
N PHE A 24 12.33 -0.06 2.51
CA PHE A 24 12.78 0.89 3.54
C PHE A 24 12.64 0.36 4.97
N SER A 25 11.76 -0.62 5.20
CA SER A 25 11.64 -1.29 6.49
C SER A 25 12.73 -2.34 6.73
N TRP A 26 13.28 -2.93 5.66
CA TRP A 26 14.34 -3.95 5.73
C TRP A 26 15.74 -3.35 5.73
N ILE A 27 15.94 -2.28 4.97
CA ILE A 27 17.20 -1.54 4.94
C ILE A 27 17.07 -0.25 5.73
N ARG A 28 18.10 0.11 6.50
CA ARG A 28 18.14 1.45 7.14
C ARG A 28 18.36 2.51 6.07
N VAL A 29 17.29 3.20 5.69
CA VAL A 29 17.34 4.37 4.79
C VAL A 29 17.42 5.65 5.61
N SER A 30 18.17 6.66 5.11
CA SER A 30 18.23 7.97 5.75
C SER A 30 16.88 8.69 5.70
N ASP A 31 16.56 9.43 6.75
CA ASP A 31 15.30 10.17 6.86
C ASP A 31 15.30 11.42 5.95
N ASN A 32 14.90 11.23 4.69
CA ASN A 32 14.82 12.28 3.69
C ASN A 32 13.36 12.55 3.26
N VAL A 33 13.16 13.59 2.44
CA VAL A 33 11.82 14.01 1.98
C VAL A 33 11.08 12.90 1.24
N PHE A 34 11.80 12.09 0.44
CA PHE A 34 11.20 11.01 -0.32
C PHE A 34 10.76 9.86 0.59
N THR A 35 11.62 9.45 1.53
CA THR A 35 11.30 8.41 2.51
C THR A 35 10.07 8.80 3.34
N ARG A 36 10.02 10.04 3.85
CA ARG A 36 8.84 10.57 4.56
C ARG A 36 7.59 10.55 3.70
N PHE A 37 7.68 11.05 2.47
CA PHE A 37 6.55 11.04 1.54
C PHE A 37 5.98 9.64 1.33
N VAL A 38 6.83 8.62 1.12
CA VAL A 38 6.39 7.23 0.99
C VAL A 38 5.67 6.78 2.26
N TYR A 39 6.25 7.03 3.44
CA TYR A 39 5.64 6.66 4.70
C TYR A 39 4.30 7.35 4.94
N ASP A 40 4.20 8.66 4.70
CA ASP A 40 3.00 9.49 4.92
C ASP A 40 1.86 9.08 3.99
N VAL A 41 2.14 8.89 2.69
CA VAL A 41 1.11 8.49 1.72
C VAL A 41 0.57 7.10 2.03
N THR A 42 1.42 6.20 2.50
CA THR A 42 1.03 4.82 2.80
C THR A 42 0.56 4.61 4.24
N GLU A 43 0.72 5.61 5.12
CA GLU A 43 0.36 5.54 6.55
C GLU A 43 -1.13 5.29 6.79
N PRO A 44 -2.08 5.99 6.13
CA PRO A 44 -3.50 5.82 6.41
C PRO A 44 -3.94 4.36 6.23
N VAL A 45 -3.44 3.72 5.17
CA VAL A 45 -3.70 2.30 4.90
C VAL A 45 -3.01 1.41 5.93
N MET A 46 -1.74 1.65 6.25
CA MET A 46 -1.04 0.88 7.29
C MET A 46 -1.66 1.04 8.68
N SER A 47 -2.18 2.22 9.03
CA SER A 47 -2.78 2.51 10.33
C SER A 47 -4.03 1.67 10.56
N ILE A 48 -4.84 1.49 9.52
CA ILE A 48 -6.01 0.61 9.54
C ILE A 48 -5.57 -0.83 9.80
N PHE A 49 -4.54 -1.31 9.08
CA PHE A 49 -4.03 -2.67 9.29
C PHE A 49 -3.40 -2.86 10.68
N ARG A 50 -2.72 -1.86 11.24
CA ARG A 50 -2.16 -1.91 12.60
C ARG A 50 -3.24 -1.93 13.67
N ARG A 51 -4.39 -1.30 13.42
CA ARG A 51 -5.56 -1.39 14.32
C ARG A 51 -6.21 -2.77 14.28
N LEU A 52 -6.29 -3.38 13.10
CA LEU A 52 -6.86 -4.73 12.92
C LEU A 52 -5.91 -5.83 13.40
N PHE A 53 -4.61 -5.65 13.18
CA PHE A 53 -3.54 -6.57 13.55
C PHE A 53 -2.49 -5.82 14.38
N PRO A 54 -2.74 -5.64 15.69
CA PRO A 54 -1.77 -4.98 16.56
C PRO A 54 -0.43 -5.72 16.51
N PRO A 55 0.70 -4.99 16.47
CA PRO A 55 2.02 -5.62 16.52
C PRO A 55 2.14 -6.41 17.83
N ARG A 56 2.29 -7.72 17.72
CA ARG A 56 2.52 -8.59 18.88
C ARG A 56 4.02 -8.60 19.17
N PRO A 57 4.44 -8.55 20.46
CA PRO A 57 5.87 -8.60 20.83
C PRO A 57 6.62 -9.80 20.23
N SER A 58 5.90 -10.89 19.98
CA SER A 58 6.43 -12.14 19.43
C SER A 58 6.59 -12.15 17.91
N PHE A 59 6.12 -11.13 17.19
CA PHE A 59 6.20 -11.07 15.73
C PHE A 59 6.80 -9.71 15.29
N PRO A 60 8.14 -9.61 15.18
CA PRO A 60 8.81 -8.37 14.79
C PRO A 60 8.66 -8.04 13.30
N LEU A 61 8.07 -8.95 12.51
CA LEU A 61 7.77 -8.72 11.10
C LEU A 61 6.44 -7.98 10.95
N ASP A 62 6.51 -6.73 10.48
CA ASP A 62 5.37 -5.98 9.97
C ASP A 62 4.79 -6.75 8.77
N LEU A 63 3.83 -7.66 8.99
CA LEU A 63 3.07 -8.35 7.93
C LEU A 63 2.02 -7.42 7.27
N SER A 64 1.81 -6.24 7.84
CA SER A 64 0.88 -5.21 7.36
C SER A 64 1.03 -4.87 5.87
N PRO A 65 2.25 -4.79 5.28
CA PRO A 65 2.41 -4.51 3.86
C PRO A 65 1.88 -5.63 2.96
N ILE A 66 2.03 -6.90 3.36
CA ILE A 66 1.49 -8.04 2.59
C ILE A 66 -0.04 -7.98 2.55
N LEU A 67 -0.67 -7.74 3.70
CA LEU A 67 -2.12 -7.56 3.78
C LEU A 67 -2.60 -6.35 2.96
N ALA A 68 -1.82 -5.26 2.97
CA ALA A 68 -2.13 -4.09 2.18
C ALA A 68 -2.07 -4.36 0.67
N PHE A 69 -1.09 -5.15 0.20
CA PHE A 69 -1.04 -5.57 -1.20
C PHE A 69 -2.29 -6.35 -1.60
N ILE A 70 -2.72 -7.31 -0.77
CA ILE A 70 -3.93 -8.11 -1.03
C ILE A 70 -5.17 -7.23 -1.11
N VAL A 71 -5.36 -6.33 -0.14
CA VAL A 71 -6.52 -5.44 -0.11
C VAL A 71 -6.51 -4.48 -1.28
N LEU A 72 -5.34 -3.95 -1.64
CA LEU A 72 -5.19 -3.07 -2.79
C LEU A 72 -5.56 -3.78 -4.10
N GLN A 73 -5.19 -5.06 -4.25
CA GLN A 73 -5.54 -5.89 -5.42
C GLN A 73 -7.03 -6.14 -5.53
N LEU A 74 -7.66 -6.44 -4.40
CA LEU A 74 -9.11 -6.61 -4.33
C LEU A 74 -9.82 -5.30 -4.69
N LEU A 75 -9.38 -4.18 -4.14
CA LEU A 75 -9.96 -2.86 -4.42
C LEU A 75 -9.83 -2.49 -5.91
N GLU A 76 -8.66 -2.67 -6.51
CA GLU A 76 -8.46 -2.42 -7.94
C GLU A 76 -9.42 -3.24 -8.80
N THR A 77 -9.50 -4.55 -8.52
CA THR A 77 -10.36 -5.47 -9.27
C THR A 77 -11.84 -5.12 -9.13
N ILE A 78 -12.28 -4.78 -7.91
CA ILE A 78 -13.66 -4.36 -7.63
C ILE A 78 -13.99 -3.08 -8.38
N ILE A 79 -13.11 -2.06 -8.30
CA ILE A 79 -13.33 -0.76 -8.95
C ILE A 79 -13.40 -0.92 -10.47
N ILE A 80 -12.46 -1.66 -11.07
CA ILE A 80 -12.46 -1.93 -12.51
C ILE A 80 -13.74 -2.68 -12.92
N ARG A 81 -14.15 -3.69 -12.16
CA ARG A 81 -15.38 -4.44 -12.43
C ARG A 81 -16.63 -3.57 -12.33
N ILE A 82 -16.69 -2.64 -11.36
CA ILE A 82 -17.78 -1.68 -11.24
C ILE A 82 -17.81 -0.78 -12.48
N ILE A 83 -16.66 -0.21 -12.87
CA ILE A 83 -16.56 0.65 -14.06
C ILE A 83 -16.97 -0.08 -15.33
N LEU A 84 -16.59 -1.35 -15.50
CA LEU A 84 -16.94 -2.16 -16.67
C LEU A 84 -18.42 -2.56 -16.73
N ARG A 85 -19.13 -2.52 -15.59
CA ARG A 85 -20.56 -2.85 -15.52
C ARG A 85 -21.45 -1.66 -15.91
N PHE A 86 -20.92 -0.45 -15.85
CA PHE A 86 -21.53 0.77 -16.36
C PHE A 86 -21.17 0.98 -17.84
#